data_AF-A0A1Y3BD93-F1
#
_entry.id   AF-A0A1Y3BD93-F1
#
_cell.length_a   1.000
_cell.length_b   1.000
_cell.length_c   1.000
_cell.angle_alpha   90.00
_cell.angle_beta   90.00
_cell.angle_gamma   90.00
#
_symmetry.space_group_name_H-M   'P 1'
#
loop_
_entity.id
_entity.type
_entity.pdbx_description
1 polymer ?
#
loop_
_entity_poly.entity_id
_entity_poly.type
_entity_poly.pdbx_seq_one_letter_code
_entity_poly.pdbx_strand_id
1 'polypeptide(L)'
;MNEDGQTVLASSGGTDTKKQFRPLYDIPFMFEAREFLRKKIIGKTVKVRVDYVQPKNENFPEKTCCTVLTGDGQNIAEQLVMNGLATVVKYRQDDDQRASDYDSYLAAEQKAQKNNKGLHSNKAEAGMIRIADLSMDLSKAKSMAPFLTRSSGIRREAVIEYVFPSSTKLKVYIP
;
A
#
# COMPACT_ATOMS: atom_id res chain seq x y z
N MET A 1 -10.70 -12.06 20.34
CA MET A 1 -10.21 -11.33 21.53
C MET A 1 -10.50 -12.23 22.70
N ASN A 2 -9.48 -12.67 23.44
CA ASN A 2 -9.70 -13.27 24.75
C ASN A 2 -9.42 -12.19 25.81
N GLU A 3 -10.01 -12.35 26.99
CA GLU A 3 -10.23 -11.30 27.99
C GLU A 3 -8.97 -10.66 28.60
N ASP A 4 -7.76 -11.14 28.28
CA ASP A 4 -6.50 -10.63 28.84
C ASP A 4 -5.63 -9.79 27.89
N GLY A 5 -6.14 -9.38 26.73
CA GLY A 5 -5.45 -8.39 25.88
C GLY A 5 -4.06 -8.81 25.36
N GLN A 6 -3.67 -10.08 25.48
CA GLN A 6 -2.42 -10.60 24.92
C GLN A 6 -2.60 -11.07 23.48
N THR A 7 -1.74 -10.56 22.60
CA THR A 7 -1.58 -11.06 21.23
C THR A 7 -0.92 -12.43 21.28
N VAL A 8 -1.68 -13.49 20.99
CA VAL A 8 -1.15 -14.85 20.87
C VAL A 8 -0.36 -14.96 19.56
N LEU A 9 0.96 -15.00 19.63
CA LEU A 9 1.79 -15.40 18.50
C LEU A 9 1.71 -16.92 18.39
N ALA A 10 0.90 -17.42 17.46
CA ALA A 10 0.83 -18.83 17.16
C ALA A 10 2.18 -19.31 16.60
N SER A 11 2.94 -20.06 17.39
CA SER A 11 4.05 -20.87 16.92
C SER A 11 3.51 -22.21 16.44
N SER A 12 3.44 -22.43 15.12
CA SER A 12 3.23 -23.76 14.55
C SER A 12 4.48 -24.17 13.78
N GLY A 13 5.23 -25.12 14.35
CA GLY A 13 6.21 -25.91 13.61
C GLY A 13 5.49 -26.81 12.61
N GLY A 14 5.99 -26.85 11.38
CA GLY A 14 5.48 -27.69 10.29
C GLY A 14 6.13 -27.30 8.97
N THR A 15 6.90 -28.22 8.41
CA THR A 15 7.57 -28.09 7.11
C THR A 15 6.55 -28.14 5.98
N ASP A 16 6.14 -26.96 5.51
CA ASP A 16 5.55 -26.74 4.20
C ASP A 16 5.92 -25.32 3.80
N THR A 17 6.95 -25.13 2.97
CA THR A 17 7.40 -23.81 2.51
C THR A 17 6.42 -23.24 1.48
N LYS A 18 5.18 -22.97 1.88
CA LYS A 18 4.31 -22.06 1.17
C LYS A 18 4.93 -20.68 1.32
N LYS A 19 5.34 -20.08 0.20
CA LYS A 19 5.81 -18.69 0.16
C LYS A 19 4.78 -17.82 0.88
N GLN A 20 5.15 -17.25 2.01
CA GLN A 20 4.25 -16.40 2.79
C GLN A 20 3.73 -15.29 1.86
N PHE A 21 2.41 -15.21 1.72
CA PHE A 21 1.77 -14.16 0.94
C PHE A 21 2.06 -12.81 1.59
N ARG A 22 2.66 -11.89 0.82
CA ARG A 22 3.03 -10.54 1.23
C ARG A 22 2.21 -9.56 0.40
N PRO A 23 1.07 -9.07 0.92
CA PRO A 23 0.14 -8.24 0.14
C PRO A 23 0.80 -7.08 -0.61
N LEU A 24 1.74 -6.37 0.03
CA LEU A 24 2.43 -5.22 -0.56
C LEU A 24 3.21 -5.56 -1.85
N TYR A 25 3.71 -6.79 -1.99
CA TYR A 25 4.61 -7.18 -3.09
C TYR A 25 4.00 -8.21 -4.05
N ASP A 26 3.10 -9.05 -3.55
CA ASP A 26 2.47 -10.13 -4.32
C ASP A 26 1.13 -9.69 -4.96
N ILE A 27 0.50 -8.58 -4.53
CA ILE A 27 -0.67 -8.01 -5.21
C ILE A 27 -0.19 -7.08 -6.34
N PRO A 28 -0.62 -7.28 -7.60
CA PRO A 28 -0.24 -6.42 -8.72
C PRO A 28 -0.51 -4.94 -8.43
N PHE A 29 0.47 -4.09 -8.73
CA PHE A 29 0.41 -2.63 -8.58
C PHE A 29 0.25 -2.10 -7.15
N MET A 30 0.15 -2.97 -6.12
CA MET A 30 0.01 -2.56 -4.73
C MET A 30 1.22 -1.77 -4.24
N PHE A 31 2.43 -2.23 -4.55
CA PHE A 31 3.66 -1.50 -4.21
C PHE A 31 3.69 -0.13 -4.86
N GLU A 32 3.32 -0.04 -6.14
CA GLU A 32 3.33 1.20 -6.91
C GLU A 32 2.29 2.19 -6.36
N ALA A 33 1.09 1.71 -6.01
CA ALA A 33 0.06 2.50 -5.33
C ALA A 33 0.55 3.06 -3.98
N ARG A 34 1.17 2.21 -3.15
CA ARG A 34 1.76 2.59 -1.86
C ARG A 34 2.88 3.61 -2.04
N GLU A 35 3.75 3.44 -3.02
CA GLU A 35 4.85 4.38 -3.29
C GLU A 35 4.37 5.70 -3.88
N PHE A 36 3.33 5.68 -4.72
CA PHE A 36 2.66 6.88 -5.21
C PHE A 36 2.16 7.73 -4.04
N LEU A 37 1.41 7.10 -3.12
CA LEU A 37 0.93 7.77 -1.91
C LEU A 37 2.09 8.25 -1.04
N ARG A 38 3.05 7.39 -0.70
CA ARG A 38 4.20 7.74 0.14
C ARG A 38 4.89 9.00 -0.37
N LYS A 39 5.24 9.06 -1.65
CA LYS A 39 5.91 10.22 -2.27
C LYS A 39 5.03 11.47 -2.28
N LYS A 40 3.71 11.30 -2.42
CA LYS A 40 2.77 12.42 -2.55
C LYS A 40 2.36 13.02 -1.21
N ILE A 41 2.16 12.23 -0.15
CA ILE A 41 1.52 12.72 1.11
C ILE A 41 2.34 12.55 2.39
N ILE A 42 3.39 11.73 2.44
CA ILE A 42 4.14 11.55 3.70
C ILE A 42 4.81 12.86 4.13
N GLY A 43 4.64 13.23 5.40
CA GLY A 43 5.20 14.48 5.94
C GLY A 43 4.57 15.76 5.39
N LYS A 44 3.44 15.68 4.66
CA LYS A 44 2.74 16.85 4.10
C LYS A 44 1.38 17.05 4.77
N THR A 45 0.99 18.32 4.89
CA THR A 45 -0.36 18.68 5.33
C THR A 45 -1.36 18.42 4.19
N VAL A 46 -2.46 17.77 4.52
CA VAL A 46 -3.57 17.47 3.61
C VAL A 46 -4.87 18.03 4.18
N LYS A 47 -5.81 18.36 3.30
CA LYS A 47 -7.19 18.69 3.67
C LYS A 47 -8.03 17.43 3.51
N VAL A 48 -8.77 17.09 4.55
CA VAL A 48 -9.65 15.90 4.55
C VAL A 48 -11.09 16.38 4.65
N ARG A 49 -11.94 15.86 3.76
CA ARG A 49 -13.40 16.07 3.78
C ARG A 49 -14.07 14.71 3.90
N VAL A 50 -14.91 14.53 4.92
CA VAL A 50 -15.73 13.32 5.06
C VAL A 50 -16.84 13.37 4.01
N ASP A 51 -16.97 12.33 3.21
CA ASP A 51 -18.04 12.23 2.20
C ASP A 51 -19.23 11.44 2.77
N TYR A 52 -18.98 10.27 3.34
CA TYR A 52 -20.00 9.44 3.98
C TYR A 52 -19.38 8.46 4.97
N VAL A 53 -20.21 7.88 5.83
CA VAL A 53 -19.82 6.78 6.72
C VAL A 53 -20.52 5.52 6.25
N GLN A 54 -19.73 4.53 5.85
CA GLN A 54 -20.25 3.21 5.55
C GLN A 54 -20.48 2.48 6.88
N PRO A 55 -21.72 2.14 7.25
CA PRO A 55 -22.00 1.47 8.50
C PRO A 55 -21.36 0.08 8.49
N LYS A 56 -21.08 -0.44 9.70
CA LYS A 56 -20.65 -1.83 9.87
C LYS A 56 -21.63 -2.78 9.17
N ASN A 57 -21.10 -3.75 8.46
CA ASN A 57 -21.85 -4.90 7.95
C ASN A 57 -21.23 -6.20 8.49
N GLU A 58 -21.81 -7.35 8.15
CA GLU A 58 -21.36 -8.66 8.67
C GLU A 58 -19.87 -8.94 8.40
N ASN A 59 -19.34 -8.43 7.29
CA ASN A 59 -18.00 -8.75 6.81
C ASN A 59 -16.97 -7.64 7.07
N PHE A 60 -17.43 -6.41 7.34
CA PHE A 60 -16.56 -5.25 7.42
C PHE A 60 -16.95 -4.31 8.56
N PRO A 61 -15.95 -3.79 9.30
CA PRO A 61 -16.19 -2.73 10.28
C PRO A 61 -16.70 -1.46 9.59
N GLU A 62 -17.25 -0.56 10.40
CA GLU A 62 -17.59 0.80 9.96
C GLU A 62 -16.38 1.49 9.32
N LYS A 63 -16.61 2.24 8.24
CA LYS A 63 -15.56 2.99 7.53
C LYS A 63 -16.00 4.43 7.31
N THR A 64 -15.21 5.37 7.81
CA THR A 64 -15.31 6.78 7.41
C THR A 64 -14.65 6.96 6.05
N CYS A 65 -15.46 7.22 5.02
CA CYS A 65 -14.98 7.45 3.66
C CYS A 65 -14.75 8.96 3.45
N CYS A 66 -13.54 9.31 3.00
CA CYS A 66 -13.11 10.70 2.90
C CYS A 66 -12.46 10.99 1.56
N THR A 67 -12.65 12.23 1.10
CA THR A 67 -11.83 12.86 0.06
C THR A 67 -10.61 13.50 0.71
N VAL A 68 -9.43 13.20 0.15
CA VAL A 68 -8.15 13.76 0.60
C VAL A 68 -7.56 14.64 -0.49
N LEU A 69 -7.40 15.93 -0.16
CA LEU A 69 -6.81 16.94 -1.02
C LEU A 69 -5.42 17.31 -0.52
N THR A 70 -4.44 17.40 -1.43
CA THR A 70 -3.11 17.91 -1.12
C THR A 70 -3.12 19.42 -0.88
N GLY A 71 -2.01 19.99 -0.40
CA GLY A 71 -1.88 21.43 -0.18
C GLY A 71 -2.12 22.30 -1.43
N ASP A 72 -1.81 21.76 -2.61
CA ASP A 72 -2.08 22.34 -3.94
C ASP A 72 -3.51 22.04 -4.47
N GLY A 73 -4.37 21.43 -3.65
CA GLY A 73 -5.77 21.19 -3.98
C GLY A 73 -6.04 19.98 -4.87
N GLN A 74 -5.05 19.10 -5.10
CA GLN A 74 -5.23 17.91 -5.93
C GLN A 74 -5.91 16.79 -5.13
N ASN A 75 -6.92 16.15 -5.72
CA ASN A 75 -7.59 14.99 -5.14
C ASN A 75 -6.74 13.73 -5.32
N ILE A 76 -6.29 13.14 -4.20
CA ILE A 76 -5.42 11.96 -4.19
C ILE A 76 -6.11 10.72 -4.78
N ALA A 77 -7.39 10.54 -4.50
CA ALA A 77 -8.15 9.38 -4.99
C ALA A 77 -8.30 9.45 -6.52
N GLU A 78 -8.64 10.62 -7.06
CA GLU A 78 -8.69 10.86 -8.51
C GLU A 78 -7.35 10.54 -9.18
N GLN A 79 -6.23 10.98 -8.58
CA GLN A 79 -4.90 10.73 -9.14
C GLN A 79 -4.51 9.25 -9.10
N LEU A 80 -4.87 8.51 -8.04
CA LEU A 80 -4.66 7.06 -7.99
C LEU A 80 -5.41 6.36 -9.12
N VAL A 81 -6.69 6.69 -9.28
CA VAL A 81 -7.55 6.13 -10.32
C VAL A 81 -7.03 6.50 -11.72
N MET A 82 -6.64 7.76 -11.95
CA MET A 82 -6.11 8.21 -13.26
C MET A 82 -4.81 7.49 -13.65
N ASN A 83 -4.04 7.00 -12.67
CA ASN A 83 -2.83 6.20 -12.91
C ASN A 83 -3.09 4.69 -12.96
N GLY A 84 -4.35 4.25 -12.83
CA GLY A 84 -4.72 2.83 -12.81
C GLY A 84 -4.23 2.09 -11.56
N LEU A 85 -3.99 2.81 -10.46
CA LEU A 85 -3.53 2.25 -9.19
C LEU A 85 -4.68 1.98 -8.21
N ALA A 86 -5.90 2.39 -8.57
CA ALA A 86 -7.14 2.12 -7.87
C ALA A 86 -8.28 2.02 -8.89
N THR A 87 -9.38 1.37 -8.49
CA THR A 87 -10.62 1.29 -9.27
C THR A 87 -11.74 2.03 -8.56
N VAL A 88 -12.74 2.46 -9.32
CA VAL A 88 -13.89 3.19 -8.79
C VAL A 88 -15.00 2.21 -8.43
N VAL A 89 -15.46 2.26 -7.18
CA VAL A 89 -16.61 1.48 -6.72
C VAL A 89 -17.84 1.91 -7.53
N LYS A 90 -18.55 0.93 -8.11
CA LYS A 90 -19.75 1.19 -8.90
C LYS A 90 -20.98 1.12 -7.98
N TYR A 91 -21.71 2.23 -7.93
CA TYR A 91 -22.95 2.36 -7.16
C TYR A 91 -24.16 2.17 -8.07
N ARG A 92 -25.27 1.67 -7.50
CA ARG A 92 -26.58 1.71 -8.16
C ARG A 92 -27.10 3.15 -8.17
N GLN A 93 -28.04 3.46 -9.06
CA GLN A 93 -28.56 4.83 -9.22
C GLN A 93 -29.17 5.40 -7.93
N ASP A 94 -29.68 4.55 -7.05
CA ASP A 94 -30.35 4.94 -5.81
C ASP A 94 -29.45 4.86 -4.57
N ASP A 95 -28.13 4.70 -4.75
CA ASP A 95 -27.19 4.57 -3.63
C ASP A 95 -26.49 5.91 -3.35
N ASP A 96 -26.93 6.56 -2.27
CA ASP A 96 -26.44 7.86 -1.83
C ASP A 96 -25.09 7.78 -1.08
N GLN A 97 -24.56 6.59 -0.80
CA GLN A 97 -23.29 6.42 -0.07
C GLN A 97 -22.07 6.51 -1.01
N ARG A 98 -21.94 7.64 -1.70
CA ARG A 98 -20.86 7.89 -2.66
C ARG A 98 -20.10 9.18 -2.37
N ALA A 99 -18.89 9.26 -2.93
CA ALA A 99 -18.05 10.44 -2.80
C ALA A 99 -18.66 11.64 -3.53
N SER A 100 -18.43 12.85 -3.00
CA SER A 100 -18.93 14.09 -3.63
C SER A 100 -18.37 14.31 -5.04
N ASP A 101 -17.14 13.83 -5.28
CA ASP A 101 -16.42 14.00 -6.55
C ASP A 101 -16.56 12.75 -7.45
N TYR A 102 -17.62 11.95 -7.31
CA TYR A 102 -17.75 10.64 -7.98
C TYR A 102 -17.59 10.70 -9.50
N ASP A 103 -18.14 11.73 -10.16
CA ASP A 103 -18.04 11.88 -11.62
C ASP A 103 -16.60 12.10 -12.09
N SER A 104 -15.78 12.81 -11.30
CA SER A 104 -14.36 12.99 -11.64
C SER A 104 -13.60 11.66 -11.54
N TYR A 105 -13.95 10.82 -10.57
CA TYR A 105 -13.37 9.48 -10.44
C TYR A 105 -13.74 8.60 -11.65
N LEU A 106 -15.00 8.63 -12.10
CA LEU A 106 -15.41 7.90 -13.30
C LEU A 106 -14.66 8.36 -14.56
N ALA A 107 -14.50 9.68 -14.74
CA ALA A 107 -13.75 10.24 -15.85
C ALA A 107 -12.25 9.84 -15.79
N ALA A 108 -11.66 9.87 -14.59
CA ALA A 108 -10.28 9.43 -14.36
C ALA A 108 -10.10 7.93 -14.69
N GLU A 109 -11.05 7.09 -14.32
CA GLU A 109 -10.99 5.65 -14.59
C GLU A 109 -11.09 5.35 -16.08
N GLN A 110 -12.02 6.00 -16.78
CA GLN A 110 -12.12 5.90 -18.25
C GLN A 110 -10.82 6.30 -18.94
N LYS A 111 -10.16 7.35 -18.44
CA LYS A 111 -8.84 7.77 -18.96
C LYS A 111 -7.75 6.74 -18.67
N ALA A 112 -7.76 6.11 -17.49
CA ALA A 112 -6.80 5.06 -17.15
C ALA A 112 -7.00 3.80 -18.02
N GLN A 113 -8.25 3.40 -18.26
CA GLN A 113 -8.63 2.31 -19.15
C GLN A 113 -8.21 2.57 -20.60
N LYS A 114 -8.57 3.74 -21.14
CA LYS A 114 -8.20 4.13 -22.51
C LYS A 114 -6.69 4.13 -22.73
N ASN A 115 -5.92 4.48 -21.71
CA ASN A 115 -4.46 4.51 -21.75
C ASN A 115 -3.80 3.19 -21.29
N ASN A 116 -4.57 2.13 -20.99
CA ASN A 116 -4.08 0.83 -20.54
C ASN A 116 -3.09 0.91 -19.36
N LYS A 117 -3.39 1.77 -18.37
CA LYS A 117 -2.52 2.01 -17.21
C LYS A 117 -2.80 1.06 -16.06
N GLY A 118 -1.74 0.67 -15.35
CA GLY A 118 -1.83 -0.06 -14.09
C GLY A 118 -2.72 -1.31 -14.18
N LEU A 119 -3.71 -1.37 -13.30
CA LEU A 119 -4.73 -2.43 -13.23
C LEU A 119 -5.53 -2.62 -14.53
N HIS A 120 -5.57 -1.63 -15.42
CA HIS A 120 -6.24 -1.70 -16.73
C HIS A 120 -5.30 -2.12 -17.86
N SER A 121 -4.04 -2.43 -17.57
CA SER A 121 -3.10 -2.95 -18.55
C SER A 121 -3.31 -4.46 -18.79
N ASN A 122 -3.06 -4.91 -20.01
CA ASN A 122 -3.08 -6.35 -20.35
C ASN A 122 -1.87 -7.13 -19.80
N LYS A 123 -0.97 -6.48 -19.05
CA LYS A 123 0.23 -7.09 -18.47
C LYS A 123 0.09 -7.26 -16.95
N ALA A 124 -0.71 -8.24 -16.54
CA ALA A 124 -0.97 -8.52 -15.12
C ALA A 124 0.32 -8.77 -14.31
N GLU A 125 1.36 -9.37 -14.91
CA GLU A 125 2.64 -9.62 -14.23
C GLU A 125 3.54 -8.38 -14.08
N ALA A 126 3.30 -7.31 -14.85
CA ALA A 126 4.15 -6.11 -14.82
C ALA A 126 4.11 -5.38 -13.46
N GLY A 127 3.07 -5.63 -12.65
CA GLY A 127 2.89 -5.01 -11.34
C GLY A 127 3.41 -5.83 -10.16
N MET A 128 3.98 -7.02 -10.36
CA MET A 128 4.50 -7.87 -9.27
C MET A 128 5.97 -7.59 -8.98
N ILE A 129 6.33 -7.39 -7.71
CA ILE A 129 7.70 -7.07 -7.31
C ILE A 129 8.31 -8.20 -6.50
N ARG A 130 9.51 -8.63 -6.89
CA ARG A 130 10.26 -9.66 -6.18
C ARG A 130 11.22 -9.03 -5.19
N ILE A 131 10.82 -8.98 -3.93
CA ILE A 131 11.68 -8.53 -2.82
C ILE A 131 12.25 -9.72 -2.05
N ALA A 132 13.57 -9.74 -1.91
CA ALA A 132 14.29 -10.61 -0.98
C ALA A 132 14.23 -10.02 0.43
N ASP A 133 13.59 -10.72 1.37
CA ASP A 133 13.61 -10.32 2.79
C ASP A 133 14.80 -11.01 3.48
N LEU A 134 15.78 -10.21 3.89
CA LEU A 134 16.98 -10.67 4.61
C LEU A 134 16.80 -10.62 6.14
N SER A 135 15.69 -10.04 6.63
CA SER A 135 15.50 -9.73 8.06
C SER A 135 15.28 -10.99 8.92
N MET A 136 14.89 -12.10 8.29
CA MET A 136 14.48 -13.33 8.99
C MET A 136 15.44 -14.51 8.76
N ASP A 137 16.51 -14.30 7.99
CA ASP A 137 17.46 -15.36 7.62
C ASP A 137 18.89 -14.87 7.82
N LEU A 138 19.50 -15.28 8.94
CA LEU A 138 20.85 -14.87 9.31
C LEU A 138 21.90 -15.31 8.28
N SER A 139 21.72 -16.47 7.67
CA SER A 139 22.67 -16.99 6.68
C SER A 139 22.65 -16.15 5.40
N LYS A 140 21.45 -15.80 4.90
CA LYS A 140 21.31 -14.87 3.77
C LYS A 140 21.75 -13.45 4.11
N ALA A 141 21.48 -12.98 5.33
CA ALA A 141 21.94 -11.66 5.77
C ALA A 141 23.49 -11.59 5.78
N LYS A 142 24.17 -12.62 6.30
CA LYS A 142 25.64 -12.70 6.31
C LYS A 142 26.23 -12.73 4.91
N SER A 143 25.62 -13.43 3.96
CA SER A 143 26.12 -13.47 2.57
C SER A 143 25.94 -12.14 1.84
N MET A 144 24.89 -11.38 2.17
CA MET A 144 24.60 -10.08 1.57
C MET A 144 25.32 -8.91 2.26
N ALA A 145 25.72 -9.07 3.53
CA ALA A 145 26.36 -8.02 4.32
C ALA A 145 27.57 -7.37 3.63
N PRO A 146 28.52 -8.11 2.98
CA PRO A 146 29.64 -7.50 2.29
C PRO A 146 29.22 -6.53 1.18
N PHE A 147 28.11 -6.78 0.48
CA PHE A 147 27.63 -5.88 -0.59
C PHE A 147 27.02 -4.59 -0.04
N LEU A 148 26.51 -4.64 1.19
CA LEU A 148 25.97 -3.48 1.88
C LEU A 148 27.06 -2.65 2.57
N THR A 149 28.17 -3.28 2.99
CA THR A 149 29.23 -2.64 3.79
C THR A 149 30.55 -2.35 3.04
N ARG A 150 30.92 -3.12 2.01
CA ARG A 150 32.21 -2.95 1.29
C ARG A 150 32.31 -1.65 0.51
N SER A 151 31.19 -0.97 0.26
CA SER A 151 31.17 0.35 -0.34
C SER A 151 31.30 1.43 0.76
N SER A 152 32.43 1.44 1.47
CA SER A 152 32.72 2.52 2.43
C SER A 152 32.66 3.86 1.70
N GLY A 153 31.66 4.68 2.00
CA GLY A 153 31.42 5.98 1.37
C GLY A 153 30.20 6.07 0.44
N ILE A 154 29.60 4.95 0.00
CA ILE A 154 28.36 4.98 -0.79
C ILE A 154 27.16 5.02 0.15
N ARG A 155 26.49 6.17 0.21
CA ARG A 155 25.18 6.30 0.86
C ARG A 155 24.13 5.67 -0.06
N ARG A 156 23.43 4.65 0.43
CA ARG A 156 22.28 4.07 -0.27
C ARG A 156 21.00 4.77 0.15
N GLU A 157 20.15 5.04 -0.84
CA GLU A 157 18.79 5.43 -0.55
C GLU A 157 18.03 4.22 0.00
N ALA A 158 17.23 4.45 1.04
CA ALA A 158 16.41 3.43 1.64
C ALA A 158 15.10 4.05 2.14
N VAL A 159 14.05 3.25 2.16
CA VAL A 159 12.75 3.59 2.74
C VAL A 159 12.63 2.88 4.08
N ILE A 160 12.31 3.64 5.13
CA ILE A 160 11.97 3.04 6.42
C ILE A 160 10.58 2.43 6.30
N GLU A 161 10.51 1.10 6.41
CA GLU A 161 9.27 0.32 6.37
C GLU A 161 8.66 0.16 7.76
N TYR A 162 9.52 0.05 8.79
CA TYR A 162 9.07 -0.13 10.16
C TYR A 162 10.08 0.42 11.16
N VAL A 163 9.58 1.08 12.21
CA VAL A 163 10.36 1.49 13.38
C VAL A 163 9.97 0.58 14.53
N PHE A 164 10.92 -0.20 15.04
CA PHE A 164 10.65 -1.08 16.17
C PHE A 164 10.49 -0.26 17.47
N PRO A 165 9.82 -0.79 18.51
CA PRO A 165 9.67 -0.08 19.78
C PRO A 165 11.00 0.36 20.42
N SER A 166 12.06 -0.39 20.13
CA SER A 166 13.43 0.05 20.39
C SER A 166 13.85 1.06 19.32
N SER A 167 14.12 2.30 19.74
CA SER A 167 14.48 3.43 18.87
C SER A 167 15.72 3.21 17.99
N THR A 168 16.49 2.14 18.21
CA THR A 168 17.72 1.84 17.49
C THR A 168 17.54 0.80 16.38
N LYS A 169 16.34 0.20 16.22
CA LYS A 169 16.09 -0.84 15.22
C LYS A 169 15.07 -0.37 14.19
N LEU A 170 15.44 -0.49 12.92
CA LEU A 170 14.62 -0.13 11.77
C LEU A 170 14.55 -1.31 10.80
N LYS A 171 13.38 -1.55 10.22
CA LYS A 171 13.25 -2.35 8.99
C LYS A 171 13.31 -1.39 7.82
N VAL A 172 14.24 -1.63 6.90
CA VAL A 172 14.45 -0.78 5.73
C VAL A 172 14.27 -1.56 4.44
N TYR A 173 13.65 -0.92 3.45
CA TYR A 173 13.65 -1.35 2.07
C TYR A 173 14.76 -0.59 1.33
N ILE A 174 15.64 -1.32 0.65
CA ILE A 174 16.68 -0.76 -0.23
C ILE A 174 16.22 -1.05 -1.67
N PRO A 175 15.87 -0.01 -2.45
CA PRO A 175 15.46 -0.16 -3.86
C PRO A 175 16.54 -0.73 -4.77
#